data_AF-A0AAD7EB71-F1
#
_entry.id   AF-A0AAD7EB71-F1
#
_cell.length_a   1.000
_cell.length_b   1.000
_cell.length_c   1.000
_cell.angle_alpha   90.00
_cell.angle_beta   90.00
_cell.angle_gamma   90.00
#
_symmetry.space_group_name_H-M   'P 1'
#
loop_
_entity.id
_entity.type
_entity.pdbx_description
1 polymer ?
#
loop_
_entity_poly.entity_id
_entity_poly.type
_entity_poly.pdbx_seq_one_letter_code
_entity_poly.pdbx_strand_id
1 'polypeptide(L)'
;MSHKALRLSSLILHSALVVIHLALVEIWAKGLEHRFTVALENEKVASFLIAATSTAFGTIYSAILVFVTQALARRRSLQMDQVLTATHDNAAAWGGIGAALLHLWYQKAVHASIGRTLTAALYLLTISGLHITISSLFSLVTFNSSRFFLAATRGLPAFNGTVNVNSQSYLDMYSYTSGSLYFLPSVLDSTTSLGLQDGSLYDVLDTTVMSGNATVNASGFNITCGSVPEEDRSTFVYLGDIWQNSNHLILSTQVGIISAVVDPPETESIVLYSTIPIVDSSGKSGSWVDVSPPMNTSISSVQLLQCSLTLVRQLATVDAQSRKIQTIEPDFRKNASTWLPYTAPHSNVTTNGNFFIDSWADWYRLMPSSDFMLDFNSDTPATAADVYLIQRLNLPAANHSNKQNVTLHDLKNALSTIVASMFWTLGYIPPTHRFATGSAFRNGTIGASISDIQAPPMLLPGIGKVTEMRLLETRHSDTSFESDTRQKK
;
A
#
# COMPACT_ATOMS: atom_id res chain seq x y z
N MET A 1 -25.19 8.28 57.29
CA MET A 1 -25.04 9.46 56.41
C MET A 1 -26.13 10.50 56.69
N SER A 2 -25.73 11.72 57.08
CA SER A 2 -26.65 12.85 57.27
C SER A 2 -27.37 13.20 55.97
N HIS A 3 -28.63 13.62 56.06
CA HIS A 3 -29.43 14.04 54.89
C HIS A 3 -28.76 15.18 54.10
N LYS A 4 -28.04 16.08 54.79
CA LYS A 4 -27.23 17.13 54.15
C LYS A 4 -26.10 16.55 53.30
N ALA A 5 -25.44 15.50 53.80
CA ALA A 5 -24.34 14.83 53.09
C ALA A 5 -24.82 14.15 51.81
N LEU A 6 -25.94 13.42 51.84
CA LEU A 6 -26.49 12.78 50.63
C LEU A 6 -26.91 13.79 49.56
N ARG A 7 -27.55 14.90 49.96
CA ARG A 7 -27.94 15.98 49.04
C ARG A 7 -26.72 16.59 48.37
N LEU A 8 -25.68 16.89 49.16
CA LEU A 8 -24.43 17.43 48.65
C LEU A 8 -23.74 16.44 47.70
N SER A 9 -23.65 15.16 48.06
CA SER A 9 -23.07 14.12 47.19
C SER A 9 -23.81 14.02 45.85
N SER A 10 -25.14 14.06 45.85
CA SER A 10 -25.92 14.04 44.62
C SER A 10 -25.64 15.26 43.74
N LEU A 11 -25.60 16.47 44.34
CA LEU A 11 -25.30 17.70 43.60
C LEU A 11 -23.89 17.68 43.01
N ILE A 12 -22.89 17.22 43.78
CA ILE A 12 -21.51 17.08 43.32
C ILE A 12 -21.42 16.09 42.16
N LEU A 13 -22.07 14.92 42.28
CA LEU A 13 -22.09 13.92 41.21
C LEU A 13 -22.72 14.48 39.94
N HIS A 14 -23.92 15.06 40.00
CA HIS A 14 -24.57 15.63 38.81
C HIS A 14 -23.76 16.78 38.20
N SER A 15 -23.17 17.65 39.04
CA SER A 15 -22.29 18.72 38.56
C SER A 15 -21.07 18.16 37.83
N ALA A 16 -20.44 17.11 38.37
CA ALA A 16 -19.32 16.46 37.72
C ALA A 16 -19.73 15.83 36.38
N LEU A 17 -20.91 15.22 36.31
CA LEU A 17 -21.45 14.66 35.07
C LEU A 17 -21.61 15.72 33.99
N VAL A 18 -22.19 16.88 34.33
CA VAL A 18 -22.38 18.00 33.39
C VAL A 18 -21.03 18.52 32.90
N VAL A 19 -20.05 18.69 33.79
CA VAL A 19 -18.70 19.14 33.41
C VAL A 19 -18.03 18.15 32.45
N ILE A 20 -18.12 16.85 32.71
CA ILE A 20 -17.57 15.81 31.83
C ILE A 20 -18.23 15.89 30.44
N HIS A 21 -19.54 16.07 30.36
CA HIS A 21 -20.24 16.19 29.07
C HIS A 21 -19.81 17.44 28.31
N LEU A 22 -19.70 18.59 28.98
CA LEU A 22 -19.23 19.83 28.34
C LEU A 22 -17.80 19.67 27.81
N ALA A 23 -16.92 19.02 28.57
CA ALA A 23 -15.55 18.73 28.14
C ALA A 23 -15.52 17.80 26.91
N LEU A 24 -16.36 16.75 26.89
CA LEU A 24 -16.44 15.84 25.74
C LEU A 24 -16.98 16.55 24.48
N VAL A 25 -18.00 17.40 24.63
CA VAL A 25 -18.53 18.22 23.53
C VAL A 25 -17.46 19.19 23.02
N GLU A 26 -16.65 19.78 23.90
CA GLU A 26 -15.56 20.67 23.50
C GLU A 26 -14.43 19.93 22.76
N ILE A 27 -14.06 18.73 23.23
CA ILE A 27 -13.09 17.85 22.54
C ILE A 27 -13.57 17.55 21.12
N TRP A 28 -14.83 17.10 21.00
CA TRP A 28 -15.45 16.78 19.72
C TRP A 28 -15.56 18.01 18.80
N ALA A 29 -16.03 19.15 19.31
CA ALA A 29 -16.18 20.36 18.51
C ALA A 29 -14.84 20.92 18.00
N LYS A 30 -13.73 20.63 18.69
CA LYS A 30 -12.38 21.05 18.31
C LYS A 30 -11.64 20.00 17.47
N GLY A 31 -12.21 18.82 17.22
CA GLY A 31 -11.53 17.72 16.51
C GLY A 31 -10.27 17.24 17.24
N LEU A 32 -10.20 17.39 18.57
CA LEU A 32 -9.02 17.02 19.35
C LEU A 32 -8.81 15.50 19.38
N GLU A 33 -9.87 14.73 19.15
CA GLU A 33 -9.83 13.28 18.99
C GLU A 33 -8.89 12.84 17.86
N HIS A 34 -8.77 13.63 16.79
CA HIS A 34 -7.90 13.31 15.66
C HIS A 34 -6.40 13.46 15.97
N ARG A 35 -6.04 14.12 17.08
CA ARG A 35 -4.64 14.27 17.48
C ARG A 35 -4.09 13.06 18.23
N PHE A 36 -4.96 12.19 18.74
CA PHE A 36 -4.54 10.98 19.45
C PHE A 36 -4.44 9.81 18.47
N THR A 37 -3.27 9.64 17.87
CA THR A 37 -2.96 8.47 17.04
C THR A 37 -2.19 7.43 17.85
N VAL A 38 -2.67 6.18 17.83
CA VAL A 38 -1.96 5.03 18.42
C VAL A 38 -1.34 4.21 17.29
N ALA A 39 -0.11 3.73 17.48
CA ALA A 39 0.56 2.87 16.50
C ALA A 39 -0.24 1.56 16.25
N LEU A 40 -0.32 1.15 14.98
CA LEU A 40 -1.11 -0.01 14.54
C LEU A 40 -0.75 -1.33 15.25
N GLU A 41 0.51 -1.49 15.64
CA GLU A 41 1.01 -2.71 16.30
C GLU A 41 0.27 -3.02 17.62
N ASN A 42 -0.24 -1.98 18.28
CA ASN A 42 -0.98 -2.10 19.53
C ASN A 42 -2.48 -1.78 19.39
N GLU A 43 -3.00 -1.67 18.16
CA GLU A 43 -4.37 -1.20 17.91
C GLU A 43 -5.41 -2.03 18.67
N LYS A 44 -5.32 -3.36 18.58
CA LYS A 44 -6.26 -4.27 19.23
C LYS A 44 -6.24 -4.12 20.75
N VAL A 45 -5.04 -3.99 21.33
CA VAL A 45 -4.84 -3.88 22.77
C VAL A 45 -5.29 -2.52 23.28
N ALA A 46 -4.94 -1.44 22.57
CA ALA A 46 -5.32 -0.08 22.92
C ALA A 46 -6.84 0.14 22.80
N SER A 47 -7.45 -0.32 21.71
CA SER A 47 -8.90 -0.27 21.50
C SER A 47 -9.65 -1.03 22.57
N PHE A 48 -9.21 -2.25 22.88
CA PHE A 48 -9.78 -3.04 23.98
C PHE A 48 -9.63 -2.35 25.33
N LEU A 49 -8.44 -1.84 25.67
CA LEU A 49 -8.18 -1.17 26.95
C LEU A 49 -9.04 0.09 27.11
N ILE A 50 -9.13 0.94 26.09
CA ILE A 50 -9.92 2.17 26.13
C ILE A 50 -11.41 1.84 26.27
N ALA A 51 -11.92 0.89 25.49
CA ALA A 51 -13.32 0.45 25.58
C ALA A 51 -13.63 -0.18 26.96
N ALA A 52 -12.75 -1.06 27.46
CA ALA A 52 -12.94 -1.73 28.74
C ALA A 52 -12.88 -0.76 29.93
N THR A 53 -11.90 0.15 29.94
CA THR A 53 -11.72 1.12 31.03
C THR A 53 -12.83 2.16 31.07
N SER A 54 -13.24 2.70 29.92
CA SER A 54 -14.37 3.64 29.83
C SER A 54 -15.69 3.00 30.27
N THR A 55 -15.96 1.76 29.84
CA THR A 55 -17.16 1.01 30.23
C THR A 55 -17.17 0.71 31.74
N ALA A 56 -16.05 0.28 32.31
CA ALA A 56 -15.92 0.02 33.74
C ALA A 56 -16.16 1.30 34.56
N PHE A 57 -15.53 2.41 34.16
CA PHE A 57 -15.72 3.71 34.81
C PHE A 57 -17.18 4.17 34.73
N GLY A 58 -17.79 4.13 33.53
CA GLY A 58 -19.17 4.51 33.31
C GLY A 58 -20.16 3.69 34.15
N THR A 59 -19.89 2.39 34.31
CA THR A 59 -20.71 1.48 35.12
C THR A 59 -20.64 1.82 36.60
N ILE A 60 -19.43 1.94 37.16
CA ILE A 60 -19.23 2.26 38.59
C ILE A 60 -19.85 3.63 38.91
N TYR A 61 -19.59 4.63 38.07
CA TYR A 61 -20.10 5.97 38.25
C TYR A 61 -21.64 6.01 38.23
N SER A 62 -22.26 5.36 37.23
CA SER A 62 -23.73 5.30 37.10
C SER A 62 -24.36 4.55 38.27
N ALA A 63 -23.75 3.46 38.74
CA ALA A 63 -24.24 2.71 39.89
C ALA A 63 -24.25 3.57 41.18
N ILE A 64 -23.18 4.31 41.44
CA ILE A 64 -23.09 5.23 42.60
C ILE A 64 -24.17 6.33 42.49
N LEU A 65 -24.33 6.91 41.30
CA LEU A 65 -25.28 7.99 41.05
C LEU A 65 -26.73 7.50 41.22
N VAL A 66 -27.07 6.31 40.70
CA VAL A 66 -28.39 5.67 40.91
C VAL A 66 -28.61 5.34 42.39
N PHE A 67 -27.63 4.76 43.07
CA PHE A 67 -27.75 4.42 44.50
C PHE A 67 -28.03 5.65 45.37
N VAL A 68 -27.26 6.73 45.19
CA VAL A 68 -27.43 7.97 45.96
C VAL A 68 -28.79 8.61 45.67
N THR A 69 -29.24 8.61 44.42
CA THR A 69 -30.53 9.19 44.04
C THR A 69 -31.72 8.36 44.53
N GLN A 70 -31.66 7.03 44.44
CA GLN A 70 -32.66 6.13 45.06
C GLN A 70 -32.74 6.34 46.57
N ALA A 71 -31.59 6.44 47.25
CA ALA A 71 -31.54 6.66 48.70
C ALA A 71 -32.15 8.01 49.10
N LEU A 72 -31.89 9.06 48.34
CA LEU A 72 -32.52 10.38 48.53
C LEU A 72 -34.02 10.35 48.26
N ALA A 73 -34.44 9.71 47.17
CA ALA A 73 -35.84 9.60 46.79
C ALA A 73 -36.65 8.86 47.85
N ARG A 74 -36.14 7.73 48.36
CA ARG A 74 -36.78 6.96 49.43
C ARG A 74 -36.92 7.77 50.71
N ARG A 75 -35.85 8.46 51.14
CA ARG A 75 -35.89 9.32 52.32
C ARG A 75 -36.89 10.47 52.16
N ARG A 76 -36.91 11.12 51.00
CA ARG A 76 -37.88 12.20 50.71
C ARG A 76 -39.32 11.69 50.74
N SER A 77 -39.56 10.47 50.24
CA SER A 77 -40.89 9.85 50.24
C SER A 77 -41.38 9.53 51.66
N LEU A 78 -40.49 9.19 52.58
CA LEU A 78 -40.83 8.95 53.99
C LEU A 78 -41.09 10.24 54.78
N GLN A 79 -40.63 11.40 54.30
CA GLN A 79 -40.77 12.70 54.96
C GLN A 79 -41.95 13.54 54.45
N MET A 80 -42.58 13.14 53.35
CA MET A 80 -43.72 13.86 52.78
C MET A 80 -45.02 13.12 53.14
N ASP A 81 -46.01 13.86 53.64
CA ASP A 81 -47.35 13.33 53.86
C ASP A 81 -48.00 13.02 52.51
N GLN A 82 -48.09 11.73 52.19
CA GLN A 82 -48.67 11.24 50.95
C GLN A 82 -49.51 10.00 51.20
N VAL A 83 -50.50 9.78 50.33
CA VAL A 83 -51.30 8.55 50.33
C VAL A 83 -50.37 7.35 50.16
N LEU A 84 -50.59 6.29 50.95
CA LEU A 84 -49.75 5.08 51.00
C LEU A 84 -49.53 4.46 49.61
N THR A 85 -50.53 4.53 48.73
CA THR A 85 -50.41 4.07 47.33
C THR A 85 -49.38 4.86 46.53
N ALA A 86 -49.33 6.18 46.71
CA ALA A 86 -48.38 7.04 46.01
C ALA A 86 -46.94 6.84 46.48
N THR A 87 -46.72 6.53 47.78
CA THR A 87 -45.40 6.22 48.31
C THR A 87 -44.93 4.83 47.87
N HIS A 88 -45.84 3.85 47.86
CA HIS A 88 -45.58 2.51 47.34
C HIS A 88 -45.18 2.54 45.87
N ASP A 89 -45.98 3.17 45.00
CA ASP A 89 -45.70 3.27 43.56
C ASP A 89 -44.39 4.00 43.27
N ASN A 90 -44.11 5.08 44.01
CA ASN A 90 -42.87 5.83 43.85
C ASN A 90 -41.66 4.99 44.29
N ALA A 91 -41.73 4.31 45.44
CA ALA A 91 -40.64 3.46 45.92
C ALA A 91 -40.39 2.28 44.97
N ALA A 92 -41.45 1.68 44.42
CA ALA A 92 -41.37 0.58 43.46
C ALA A 92 -40.79 1.04 42.11
N ALA A 93 -41.17 2.23 41.62
CA ALA A 93 -40.62 2.79 40.39
C ALA A 93 -39.08 2.97 40.43
N TRP A 94 -38.53 3.31 41.60
CA TRP A 94 -37.06 3.41 41.77
C TRP A 94 -36.34 2.06 41.74
N GLY A 95 -37.05 0.92 41.80
CA GLY A 95 -36.47 -0.42 41.77
C GLY A 95 -35.83 -0.79 40.42
N GLY A 96 -36.19 -0.11 39.33
CA GLY A 96 -35.58 -0.32 38.01
C GLY A 96 -36.45 0.21 36.88
N ILE A 97 -35.90 0.25 35.65
CA ILE A 97 -36.59 0.79 34.46
C ILE A 97 -37.89 0.02 34.18
N GLY A 98 -37.86 -1.31 34.22
CA GLY A 98 -39.04 -2.15 34.01
C GLY A 98 -40.15 -1.87 35.03
N ALA A 99 -39.80 -1.73 36.31
CA ALA A 99 -40.76 -1.39 37.35
C ALA A 99 -41.34 0.02 37.13
N ALA A 100 -40.51 1.01 36.82
CA ALA A 100 -40.95 2.37 36.54
C ALA A 100 -41.94 2.45 35.36
N LEU A 101 -41.66 1.75 34.26
CA LEU A 101 -42.52 1.71 33.07
C LEU A 101 -43.83 0.97 33.32
N LEU A 102 -43.79 -0.16 34.03
CA LEU A 102 -45.01 -0.89 34.42
C LEU A 102 -45.91 -0.04 35.31
N HIS A 103 -45.35 0.66 36.31
CA HIS A 103 -46.13 1.57 37.16
C HIS A 103 -46.69 2.76 36.37
N LEU A 104 -45.95 3.32 35.41
CA LEU A 104 -46.47 4.34 34.50
C LEU A 104 -47.64 3.83 33.66
N TRP A 105 -47.55 2.59 33.18
CA TRP A 105 -48.62 1.95 32.43
C TRP A 105 -49.88 1.78 33.27
N TYR A 106 -49.75 1.24 34.49
CA TYR A 106 -50.87 1.07 35.41
C TYR A 106 -51.47 2.42 35.85
N GLN A 107 -50.66 3.46 35.98
CA GLN A 107 -51.15 4.79 36.36
C GLN A 107 -51.95 5.51 35.26
N LYS A 108 -51.99 4.99 34.02
CA LYS A 108 -52.99 5.45 33.03
C LYS A 108 -54.43 5.20 33.49
N ALA A 109 -54.65 4.18 34.32
CA ALA A 109 -55.97 3.84 34.86
C ALA A 109 -56.28 4.57 36.19
N VAL A 110 -55.26 4.87 37.01
CA VAL A 110 -55.42 5.50 38.33
C VAL A 110 -54.44 6.65 38.53
N HIS A 111 -54.97 7.88 38.53
CA HIS A 111 -54.19 9.14 38.58
C HIS A 111 -53.67 9.49 39.99
N ALA A 112 -52.84 8.63 40.60
CA ALA A 112 -52.33 8.87 41.96
C ALA A 112 -50.99 9.64 42.01
N SER A 113 -50.04 9.39 41.08
CA SER A 113 -48.66 9.92 41.18
C SER A 113 -47.87 9.96 39.85
N ILE A 114 -48.55 10.25 38.72
CA ILE A 114 -47.94 10.18 37.37
C ILE A 114 -46.65 11.00 37.24
N GLY A 115 -46.62 12.21 37.81
CA GLY A 115 -45.45 13.08 37.67
C GLY A 115 -44.17 12.52 38.29
N ARG A 116 -44.27 11.86 39.44
CA ARG A 116 -43.09 11.34 40.16
C ARG A 116 -42.57 10.05 39.53
N THR A 117 -43.47 9.15 39.15
CA THR A 117 -43.12 7.92 38.44
C THR A 117 -42.55 8.22 37.05
N LEU A 118 -43.10 9.21 36.34
CA LEU A 118 -42.56 9.68 35.06
C LEU A 118 -41.14 10.24 35.20
N THR A 119 -40.90 11.05 36.23
CA THR A 119 -39.56 11.61 36.50
C THR A 119 -38.55 10.50 36.81
N ALA A 120 -38.93 9.51 37.63
CA ALA A 120 -38.06 8.36 37.93
C ALA A 120 -37.77 7.52 36.68
N ALA A 121 -38.79 7.25 35.85
CA ALA A 121 -38.62 6.50 34.61
C ALA A 121 -37.71 7.22 33.61
N LEU A 122 -37.95 8.51 33.35
CA LEU A 122 -37.12 9.32 32.48
C LEU A 122 -35.67 9.36 32.96
N TYR A 123 -35.47 9.56 34.27
CA TYR A 123 -34.14 9.58 34.86
C TYR A 123 -33.39 8.25 34.66
N LEU A 124 -34.02 7.11 35.00
CA LEU A 124 -33.39 5.80 34.83
C LEU A 124 -33.14 5.47 33.35
N LEU A 125 -34.04 5.88 32.45
CA LEU A 125 -33.88 5.71 31.01
C LEU A 125 -32.72 6.56 30.47
N THR A 126 -32.59 7.81 30.91
CA THR A 126 -31.45 8.67 30.50
C THR A 126 -30.11 8.14 30.98
N ILE A 127 -30.02 7.62 32.21
CA ILE A 127 -28.78 7.00 32.71
C ILE A 127 -28.45 5.71 31.96
N SER A 128 -29.46 4.90 31.64
CA SER A 128 -29.24 3.69 30.84
C SER A 128 -28.77 4.02 29.43
N GLY A 129 -29.37 5.04 28.79
CA GLY A 129 -28.92 5.52 27.48
C GLY A 129 -27.47 6.01 27.55
N LEU A 130 -27.15 6.83 28.55
CA LEU A 130 -25.79 7.29 28.78
C LEU A 130 -24.81 6.11 28.93
N HIS A 131 -25.15 5.13 29.77
CA HIS A 131 -24.32 3.95 30.02
C HIS A 131 -24.01 3.16 28.74
N ILE A 132 -25.01 2.94 27.89
CA ILE A 132 -24.85 2.24 26.60
C ILE A 132 -23.98 3.05 25.63
N THR A 133 -24.15 4.38 25.59
CA THR A 133 -23.40 5.24 24.67
C THR A 133 -21.94 5.47 25.08
N ILE A 134 -21.55 5.24 26.34
CA ILE A 134 -20.17 5.45 26.78
C ILE A 134 -19.19 4.57 25.98
N SER A 135 -19.54 3.32 25.70
CA SER A 135 -18.65 2.42 24.94
C SER A 135 -18.51 2.84 23.47
N SER A 136 -19.53 3.46 22.86
CA SER A 136 -19.46 3.92 21.47
C SER A 136 -18.70 5.24 21.32
N LEU A 137 -18.75 6.12 22.32
CA LEU A 137 -18.05 7.41 22.33
C LEU A 137 -16.52 7.27 22.33
N PHE A 138 -15.99 6.14 22.80
CA PHE A 138 -14.55 5.89 22.90
C PHE A 138 -14.06 4.78 21.98
N SER A 139 -14.76 4.50 20.87
CA SER A 139 -14.28 3.53 19.90
C SER A 139 -13.16 4.12 19.03
N LEU A 140 -12.03 3.41 18.97
CA LEU A 140 -10.97 3.73 18.02
C LEU A 140 -11.43 3.24 16.64
N VAL A 141 -11.67 4.19 15.73
CA VAL A 141 -11.89 3.86 14.32
C VAL A 141 -10.53 3.79 13.65
N THR A 142 -10.30 2.71 12.90
CA THR A 142 -9.16 2.64 11.99
C THR A 142 -9.42 3.56 10.82
N PHE A 143 -8.79 4.72 10.83
CA PHE A 143 -8.67 5.51 9.63
C PHE A 143 -7.64 4.80 8.78
N ASN A 144 -8.08 4.19 7.68
CA ASN A 144 -7.19 3.84 6.60
C ASN A 144 -6.63 5.17 6.11
N SER A 145 -5.48 5.59 6.66
CA SER A 145 -4.71 6.70 6.13
C SER A 145 -4.65 6.42 4.64
N SER A 146 -5.39 7.22 3.86
CA SER A 146 -5.27 7.22 2.42
C SER A 146 -3.81 7.56 2.21
N ARG A 147 -2.97 6.53 2.03
CA ARG A 147 -1.55 6.66 1.79
C ARG A 147 -1.48 7.71 0.70
N PHE A 148 -1.00 8.91 1.03
CA PHE A 148 -0.84 9.93 0.01
C PHE A 148 0.10 9.29 -0.98
N PHE A 149 -0.42 8.96 -2.16
CA PHE A 149 0.40 8.48 -3.27
C PHE A 149 1.31 9.65 -3.58
N LEU A 150 2.51 9.60 -3.01
CA LEU A 150 3.53 10.54 -3.33
C LEU A 150 3.81 10.37 -4.81
N ALA A 151 3.63 11.45 -5.56
CA ALA A 151 3.98 11.50 -6.95
C ALA A 151 5.44 11.06 -7.07
N ALA A 152 5.68 9.92 -7.69
CA ALA A 152 7.03 9.56 -8.10
C ALA A 152 7.54 10.71 -8.95
N THR A 153 8.72 11.25 -8.63
CA THR A 153 9.35 12.25 -9.50
C THR A 153 9.54 11.67 -10.91
N ARG A 154 9.70 10.34 -11.01
CA ARG A 154 9.63 9.54 -12.22
C ARG A 154 9.10 8.15 -11.87
N GLY A 155 7.97 7.74 -12.44
CA GLY A 155 7.50 6.35 -12.40
C GLY A 155 8.02 5.56 -13.60
N LEU A 156 7.61 4.28 -13.72
CA LEU A 156 7.61 3.62 -15.03
C LEU A 156 6.89 4.53 -16.04
N PRO A 157 7.35 4.61 -17.30
CA PRO A 157 6.69 5.38 -18.34
C PRO A 157 5.24 4.92 -18.39
N ALA A 158 4.33 5.89 -18.46
CA ALA A 158 2.94 5.57 -18.69
C ALA A 158 2.87 4.82 -20.02
N PHE A 159 2.57 3.52 -19.94
CA PHE A 159 2.25 2.73 -21.12
C PHE A 159 0.94 3.32 -21.64
N ASN A 160 1.03 4.22 -22.60
CA ASN A 160 -0.12 4.93 -23.16
C ASN A 160 -0.98 4.03 -24.07
N GLY A 161 -0.80 2.70 -23.95
CA GLY A 161 -1.55 1.66 -24.62
C GLY A 161 -2.38 0.87 -23.61
N THR A 162 -3.38 0.17 -24.11
CA THR A 162 -4.20 -0.75 -23.31
C THR A 162 -3.38 -1.98 -22.97
N VAL A 163 -2.46 -1.85 -21.99
CA VAL A 163 -1.77 -3.02 -21.44
C VAL A 163 -2.84 -3.93 -20.87
N ASN A 164 -3.00 -5.11 -21.46
CA ASN A 164 -3.90 -6.13 -20.94
C ASN A 164 -3.32 -6.66 -19.63
N VAL A 165 -3.69 -6.01 -18.53
CA VAL A 165 -3.33 -6.36 -17.15
C VAL A 165 -3.78 -7.75 -16.75
N ASN A 166 -4.67 -8.38 -17.52
CA ASN A 166 -5.11 -9.77 -17.32
C ASN A 166 -4.25 -10.79 -18.08
N SER A 167 -3.18 -10.36 -18.74
CA SER A 167 -2.24 -11.30 -19.37
C SER A 167 -1.49 -12.08 -18.29
N GLN A 168 -1.38 -13.40 -18.47
CA GLN A 168 -0.64 -14.29 -17.57
C GLN A 168 0.80 -13.81 -17.34
N SER A 169 1.44 -13.24 -18.37
CA SER A 169 2.78 -12.65 -18.30
C SER A 169 2.92 -11.57 -17.23
N TYR A 170 1.87 -10.74 -17.04
CA TYR A 170 1.86 -9.71 -16.01
C TYR A 170 1.90 -10.36 -14.62
N LEU A 171 1.02 -11.33 -14.36
CA LEU A 171 0.98 -12.08 -13.10
C LEU A 171 2.28 -12.86 -12.82
N ASP A 172 2.87 -13.45 -13.85
CA ASP A 172 4.14 -14.18 -13.74
C ASP A 172 5.26 -13.20 -13.35
N MET A 173 5.40 -12.07 -14.06
CA MET A 173 6.34 -11.01 -13.72
C MET A 173 6.18 -10.58 -12.25
N TYR A 174 4.95 -10.42 -11.77
CA TYR A 174 4.69 -10.11 -10.35
C TYR A 174 5.11 -11.21 -9.39
N SER A 175 4.85 -12.46 -9.73
CA SER A 175 5.22 -13.59 -8.89
C SER A 175 6.74 -13.66 -8.71
N TYR A 176 7.52 -13.54 -9.79
CA TYR A 176 8.98 -13.55 -9.72
C TYR A 176 9.55 -12.36 -8.96
N THR A 177 8.99 -11.18 -9.18
CA THR A 177 9.47 -9.93 -8.55
C THR A 177 9.04 -9.75 -7.09
N SER A 178 7.88 -10.28 -6.68
CA SER A 178 7.43 -10.20 -5.28
C SER A 178 8.35 -10.97 -4.34
N GLY A 179 8.93 -12.09 -4.80
CA GLY A 179 9.94 -12.84 -4.07
C GLY A 179 11.24 -12.06 -3.90
N SER A 180 11.66 -11.28 -4.89
CA SER A 180 12.88 -10.47 -4.82
C SER A 180 12.73 -9.26 -3.90
N LEU A 181 11.50 -8.74 -3.73
CA LEU A 181 11.24 -7.58 -2.87
C LEU A 181 11.73 -7.81 -1.43
N TYR A 182 11.55 -9.01 -0.88
CA TYR A 182 11.99 -9.39 0.49
C TYR A 182 13.49 -9.20 0.74
N PHE A 183 14.29 -9.19 -0.33
CA PHE A 183 15.74 -9.04 -0.26
C PHE A 183 16.20 -7.59 -0.43
N LEU A 184 15.30 -6.59 -0.34
CA LEU A 184 15.66 -5.18 -0.20
C LEU A 184 15.77 -4.85 1.31
N PRO A 185 16.96 -5.03 1.93
CA PRO A 185 17.15 -5.03 3.38
C PRO A 185 16.83 -3.69 4.07
N SER A 186 16.64 -2.61 3.32
CA SER A 186 16.45 -1.27 3.87
C SER A 186 15.10 -0.62 3.56
N VAL A 187 14.24 -1.26 2.75
CA VAL A 187 13.14 -0.56 2.05
C VAL A 187 11.77 -1.17 2.39
N LEU A 188 11.71 -2.13 3.31
CA LEU A 188 10.52 -2.97 3.52
C LEU A 188 9.95 -2.98 4.93
N ASP A 189 10.29 -1.99 5.77
CA ASP A 189 9.40 -1.74 6.89
C ASP A 189 8.05 -1.32 6.31
N SER A 190 7.00 -2.08 6.63
CA SER A 190 5.65 -1.94 6.04
C SER A 190 5.01 -0.54 6.18
N THR A 191 5.68 0.31 6.96
CA THR A 191 5.37 1.69 7.30
C THR A 191 6.08 2.71 6.40
N THR A 192 7.12 2.37 5.65
CA THR A 192 7.83 3.33 4.80
C THR A 192 7.18 3.48 3.42
N SER A 193 7.15 4.72 2.92
CA SER A 193 6.76 5.01 1.54
C SER A 193 8.01 5.12 0.69
N LEU A 194 7.97 4.62 -0.54
CA LEU A 194 9.19 4.49 -1.35
C LEU A 194 9.35 5.65 -2.32
N GLY A 195 10.50 6.28 -2.30
CA GLY A 195 10.95 7.24 -3.28
C GLY A 195 11.72 6.55 -4.40
N LEU A 196 11.71 7.16 -5.58
CA LEU A 196 12.49 6.72 -6.73
C LEU A 196 13.18 7.91 -7.39
N GLN A 197 14.49 7.84 -7.51
CA GLN A 197 15.29 8.84 -8.22
C GLN A 197 16.55 8.21 -8.83
N ASP A 198 16.72 8.42 -10.14
CA ASP A 198 17.94 8.09 -10.91
C ASP A 198 18.54 6.69 -10.62
N GLY A 199 17.70 5.65 -10.59
CA GLY A 199 18.18 4.27 -10.37
C GLY A 199 18.36 3.88 -8.90
N SER A 200 17.86 4.70 -7.97
CA SER A 200 17.90 4.45 -6.54
C SER A 200 16.52 4.51 -5.92
N LEU A 201 16.24 3.58 -5.01
CA LEU A 201 15.08 3.57 -4.13
C LEU A 201 15.49 4.13 -2.78
N TYR A 202 14.63 4.91 -2.15
CA TYR A 202 14.92 5.49 -0.84
C TYR A 202 13.65 5.57 0.00
N ASP A 203 13.80 5.59 1.32
CA ASP A 203 12.66 5.79 2.20
C ASP A 203 12.21 7.25 2.18
N VAL A 204 10.91 7.48 2.00
CA VAL A 204 10.31 8.81 2.06
C VAL A 204 9.66 9.01 3.42
N LEU A 205 10.03 10.12 4.07
CA LEU A 205 9.50 10.53 5.36
C LEU A 205 8.01 10.86 5.27
N ASP A 206 7.23 10.32 6.20
CA ASP A 206 5.76 10.44 6.19
C ASP A 206 5.26 11.84 6.60
N THR A 207 6.07 12.65 7.27
CA THR A 207 5.56 13.86 7.93
C THR A 207 5.52 15.09 7.01
N THR A 208 4.47 15.91 7.15
CA THR A 208 4.28 17.19 6.44
C THR A 208 4.77 18.40 7.27
N VAL A 209 5.31 18.16 8.47
CA VAL A 209 5.61 19.21 9.46
C VAL A 209 7.12 19.34 9.73
N MET A 210 7.96 18.51 9.10
CA MET A 210 9.40 18.60 9.28
C MET A 210 10.02 19.48 8.18
N SER A 211 10.82 20.46 8.59
CA SER A 211 11.68 21.26 7.73
C SER A 211 13.14 20.87 7.94
N GLY A 212 13.92 20.80 6.86
CA GLY A 212 15.36 20.48 6.92
C GLY A 212 15.71 19.19 6.21
N ASN A 213 16.98 18.80 6.31
CA ASN A 213 17.52 17.62 5.64
C ASN A 213 17.52 16.42 6.59
N ALA A 214 17.06 15.27 6.11
CA ALA A 214 17.10 14.01 6.83
C ALA A 214 17.90 12.98 6.04
N THR A 215 18.70 12.17 6.72
CA THR A 215 19.38 11.03 6.10
C THR A 215 18.49 9.81 6.20
N VAL A 216 18.22 9.18 5.06
CA VAL A 216 17.41 7.97 4.91
C VAL A 216 18.24 6.88 4.24
N ASN A 217 17.84 5.63 4.46
CA ASN A 217 18.44 4.53 3.74
C ASN A 217 18.00 4.55 2.28
N ALA A 218 18.92 4.19 1.40
CA ALA A 218 18.66 4.04 -0.01
C ALA A 218 19.31 2.75 -0.56
N SER A 219 18.76 2.25 -1.65
CA SER A 219 19.24 1.10 -2.40
C SER A 219 19.38 1.48 -3.86
N GLY A 220 20.61 1.46 -4.35
CA GLY A 220 20.95 1.76 -5.74
C GLY A 220 21.15 0.50 -6.56
N PHE A 221 20.71 0.52 -7.80
CA PHE A 221 20.92 -0.57 -8.75
C PHE A 221 22.09 -0.22 -9.66
N ASN A 222 23.24 -0.85 -9.44
CA ASN A 222 24.44 -0.59 -10.24
C ASN A 222 24.57 -1.65 -11.34
N ILE A 223 24.51 -1.18 -12.59
CA ILE A 223 24.65 -2.00 -13.79
C ILE A 223 26.09 -1.92 -14.30
N THR A 224 26.73 -3.09 -14.44
CA THR A 224 28.03 -3.23 -15.09
C THR A 224 27.86 -3.98 -16.40
N CYS A 225 28.35 -3.40 -17.50
CA CYS A 225 28.28 -4.03 -18.81
C CYS A 225 29.67 -4.09 -19.45
N GLY A 226 29.91 -5.16 -20.21
CA GLY A 226 31.13 -5.39 -20.98
C GLY A 226 30.83 -5.98 -22.36
N SER A 227 31.85 -5.98 -23.22
CA SER A 227 31.80 -6.60 -24.55
C SER A 227 31.91 -8.12 -24.42
N VAL A 228 31.12 -8.85 -25.19
CA VAL A 228 31.16 -10.32 -25.19
C VAL A 228 32.47 -10.81 -25.84
N PRO A 229 33.28 -11.65 -25.15
CA PRO A 229 34.49 -12.24 -25.71
C PRO A 229 34.22 -12.98 -27.03
N GLU A 230 35.18 -13.01 -27.94
CA GLU A 230 34.99 -13.61 -29.26
C GLU A 230 34.64 -15.09 -29.21
N GLU A 231 35.23 -15.82 -28.26
CA GLU A 231 35.01 -17.24 -28.02
C GLU A 231 33.54 -17.56 -27.71
N ASP A 232 32.85 -16.67 -26.98
CA ASP A 232 31.46 -16.87 -26.56
C ASP A 232 30.43 -16.45 -27.62
N ARG A 233 30.85 -15.70 -28.66
CA ARG A 233 29.92 -15.14 -29.67
C ARG A 233 29.18 -16.21 -30.44
N SER A 234 29.84 -17.32 -30.75
CA SER A 234 29.27 -18.41 -31.55
C SER A 234 28.02 -19.01 -30.90
N THR A 235 27.99 -19.09 -29.57
CA THR A 235 26.85 -19.60 -28.79
C THR A 235 25.64 -18.67 -28.88
N PHE A 236 25.86 -17.35 -28.90
CA PHE A 236 24.77 -16.37 -28.99
C PHE A 236 24.13 -16.28 -30.38
N VAL A 237 24.91 -16.50 -31.44
CA VAL A 237 24.39 -16.52 -32.82
C VAL A 237 23.43 -17.70 -33.02
N TYR A 238 23.72 -18.87 -32.41
CA TYR A 238 22.83 -20.04 -32.46
C TYR A 238 21.50 -19.83 -31.72
N LEU A 239 21.46 -18.98 -30.69
CA LEU A 239 20.20 -18.64 -30.03
C LEU A 239 19.30 -17.81 -30.96
N GLY A 240 19.88 -16.94 -31.80
CA GLY A 240 19.12 -16.24 -32.85
C GLY A 240 18.41 -17.19 -33.83
N ASP A 241 19.01 -18.36 -34.10
CA ASP A 241 18.44 -19.39 -34.98
C ASP A 241 17.26 -20.16 -34.35
N ILE A 242 17.29 -20.42 -33.04
CA ILE A 242 16.20 -21.10 -32.32
C ILE A 242 14.92 -20.24 -32.32
N TRP A 243 15.07 -18.92 -32.30
CA TRP A 243 13.95 -17.99 -32.38
C TRP A 243 13.37 -17.84 -33.80
N GLN A 244 14.03 -18.34 -34.85
CA GLN A 244 13.43 -18.35 -36.20
C GLN A 244 12.35 -19.43 -36.39
N ASN A 245 12.39 -20.50 -35.58
CA ASN A 245 11.43 -21.61 -35.67
C ASN A 245 10.21 -21.45 -34.77
N SER A 246 10.23 -20.46 -33.88
CA SER A 246 9.03 -19.97 -33.19
C SER A 246 8.59 -18.74 -33.97
N ASN A 247 7.30 -18.48 -34.15
CA ASN A 247 6.78 -17.34 -34.94
C ASN A 247 7.08 -15.94 -34.34
N HIS A 248 8.23 -15.75 -33.69
CA HIS A 248 8.68 -14.54 -33.04
C HIS A 248 10.06 -14.17 -33.60
N LEU A 249 10.07 -13.66 -34.84
CA LEU A 249 11.25 -13.11 -35.48
C LEU A 249 11.15 -11.58 -35.62
N ILE A 250 12.32 -10.95 -35.54
CA ILE A 250 12.71 -9.60 -35.98
C ILE A 250 12.38 -8.51 -34.96
N LEU A 251 13.38 -8.12 -34.18
CA LEU A 251 13.41 -6.80 -33.56
C LEU A 251 13.95 -5.80 -34.58
N SER A 252 13.06 -4.93 -35.03
CA SER A 252 13.38 -3.62 -35.58
C SER A 252 13.69 -2.62 -34.45
N THR A 253 14.42 -3.07 -33.42
CA THR A 253 14.83 -2.18 -32.32
C THR A 253 16.26 -1.74 -32.50
N GLN A 254 16.49 -0.46 -32.22
CA GLN A 254 17.82 0.09 -32.10
C GLN A 254 18.61 -0.58 -30.97
N VAL A 255 17.94 -0.93 -29.86
CA VAL A 255 18.49 -1.72 -28.76
C VAL A 255 17.45 -2.77 -28.37
N GLY A 256 17.84 -4.03 -28.38
CA GLY A 256 17.00 -5.17 -28.03
C GLY A 256 17.60 -6.00 -26.92
N ILE A 257 16.76 -6.75 -26.21
CA ILE A 257 17.16 -7.60 -25.09
C ILE A 257 17.01 -9.05 -25.51
N ILE A 258 18.11 -9.81 -25.52
CA ILE A 258 18.05 -11.27 -25.62
C ILE A 258 18.31 -11.80 -24.22
N SER A 259 17.26 -12.27 -23.56
CA SER A 259 17.47 -13.09 -22.37
C SER A 259 17.99 -14.46 -22.83
N ALA A 260 19.30 -14.55 -23.04
CA ALA A 260 20.00 -15.79 -23.24
C ALA A 260 20.27 -16.38 -21.86
N VAL A 261 19.42 -17.30 -21.41
CA VAL A 261 19.77 -18.19 -20.30
C VAL A 261 20.86 -19.11 -20.84
N VAL A 262 22.12 -18.72 -20.65
CA VAL A 262 23.26 -19.60 -20.90
C VAL A 262 23.19 -20.67 -19.82
N ASP A 263 23.00 -21.93 -20.21
CA ASP A 263 23.01 -23.08 -19.31
C ASP A 263 24.48 -23.40 -18.96
N PRO A 264 24.90 -23.48 -17.68
CA PRO A 264 24.09 -23.50 -16.46
C PRO A 264 23.53 -22.13 -16.04
N PRO A 265 22.33 -22.08 -15.44
CA PRO A 265 21.59 -20.86 -15.09
C PRO A 265 22.19 -20.12 -13.88
N GLU A 266 23.45 -19.70 -13.97
CA GLU A 266 24.11 -18.82 -13.00
C GLU A 266 23.91 -17.34 -13.40
N THR A 267 22.68 -17.01 -13.79
CA THR A 267 22.37 -15.80 -14.57
C THR A 267 22.16 -14.56 -13.71
N GLU A 268 23.25 -14.02 -13.18
CA GLU A 268 23.28 -12.62 -12.68
C GLU A 268 23.32 -11.59 -13.82
N SER A 269 23.14 -12.01 -15.08
CA SER A 269 23.40 -11.18 -16.25
C SER A 269 22.35 -11.31 -17.36
N ILE A 270 22.18 -10.23 -18.11
CA ILE A 270 21.42 -10.18 -19.36
C ILE A 270 22.37 -9.93 -20.53
N VAL A 271 22.00 -10.45 -21.69
CA VAL A 271 22.67 -10.13 -22.95
C VAL A 271 21.80 -9.15 -23.72
N LEU A 272 22.39 -8.04 -24.09
CA LEU A 272 21.75 -7.02 -24.92
C LEU A 272 22.42 -7.06 -26.29
N TYR A 273 21.61 -6.77 -27.29
CA TYR A 273 22.10 -6.53 -28.62
C TYR A 273 21.62 -5.18 -29.12
N SER A 274 22.40 -4.56 -29.99
CA SER A 274 22.05 -3.26 -30.54
C SER A 274 22.40 -3.19 -32.02
N THR A 275 21.51 -2.59 -32.80
CA THR A 275 21.73 -2.28 -34.22
C THR A 275 22.27 -0.86 -34.41
N ILE A 276 22.29 -0.07 -33.33
CA ILE A 276 22.94 1.24 -33.28
C ILE A 276 24.29 1.14 -32.55
N PRO A 277 25.27 1.98 -32.89
CA PRO A 277 26.54 1.97 -32.20
C PRO A 277 26.39 2.49 -30.76
N ILE A 278 26.69 1.62 -29.80
CA ILE A 278 26.92 1.97 -28.41
C ILE A 278 28.41 2.25 -28.23
N VAL A 279 28.72 3.52 -28.00
CA VAL A 279 30.10 4.02 -27.82
C VAL A 279 30.40 4.28 -26.35
N ASP A 280 31.62 4.01 -25.92
CA ASP A 280 32.06 4.38 -24.58
C ASP A 280 32.40 5.88 -24.51
N SER A 281 32.79 6.37 -23.33
CA SER A 281 33.12 7.78 -23.13
C SER A 281 34.36 8.25 -23.89
N SER A 282 35.15 7.34 -24.46
CA SER A 282 36.28 7.64 -25.35
C SER A 282 35.89 7.57 -26.83
N GLY A 283 34.62 7.33 -27.14
CA GLY A 283 34.11 7.17 -28.51
C GLY A 283 34.38 5.79 -29.12
N LYS A 284 34.88 4.81 -28.35
CA LYS A 284 35.13 3.46 -28.85
C LYS A 284 33.83 2.67 -28.89
N SER A 285 33.59 1.96 -29.98
CA SER A 285 32.49 0.99 -30.08
C SER A 285 32.89 -0.34 -29.43
N GLY A 286 31.92 -1.10 -28.96
CA GLY A 286 32.11 -2.46 -28.46
C GLY A 286 32.20 -3.48 -29.59
N SER A 287 32.08 -4.76 -29.22
CA SER A 287 32.16 -5.90 -30.13
C SER A 287 30.93 -6.02 -31.04
N TRP A 288 31.17 -6.05 -32.36
CA TRP A 288 30.17 -6.38 -33.38
C TRP A 288 30.25 -7.86 -33.76
N VAL A 289 29.09 -8.43 -34.08
CA VAL A 289 28.92 -9.80 -34.54
C VAL A 289 28.14 -9.76 -35.83
N ASP A 290 28.68 -10.38 -36.89
CA ASP A 290 27.98 -10.49 -38.15
C ASP A 290 26.83 -11.51 -38.03
N VAL A 291 25.68 -11.15 -38.57
CA VAL A 291 24.47 -11.98 -38.57
C VAL A 291 24.41 -12.69 -39.92
N SER A 292 24.50 -14.01 -39.92
CA SER A 292 24.51 -14.84 -41.13
C SER A 292 23.47 -15.96 -41.00
N PRO A 293 22.37 -15.97 -41.79
CA PRO A 293 22.04 -14.99 -42.84
C PRO A 293 21.61 -13.63 -42.26
N PRO A 294 21.78 -12.52 -43.01
CA PRO A 294 21.40 -11.19 -42.54
C PRO A 294 19.90 -11.11 -42.21
N MET A 295 19.58 -10.46 -41.09
CA MET A 295 18.20 -10.22 -40.68
C MET A 295 17.55 -9.16 -41.59
N ASN A 296 16.46 -9.55 -42.25
CA ASN A 296 15.60 -8.65 -43.03
C ASN A 296 16.35 -7.72 -44.00
N THR A 297 17.19 -8.28 -44.88
CA THR A 297 17.97 -7.63 -45.97
C THR A 297 18.90 -6.44 -45.62
N SER A 298 18.81 -5.86 -44.42
CA SER A 298 19.43 -4.57 -44.06
C SER A 298 20.28 -4.62 -42.79
N ILE A 299 20.12 -5.64 -41.94
CA ILE A 299 20.90 -5.81 -40.72
C ILE A 299 21.90 -6.95 -40.95
N SER A 300 23.16 -6.58 -41.22
CA SER A 300 24.26 -7.52 -41.43
C SER A 300 25.08 -7.78 -40.17
N SER A 301 25.01 -6.89 -39.17
CA SER A 301 25.76 -7.02 -37.93
C SER A 301 25.04 -6.37 -36.76
N VAL A 302 25.27 -6.91 -35.56
CA VAL A 302 24.74 -6.41 -34.29
C VAL A 302 25.86 -6.28 -33.27
N GLN A 303 25.76 -5.29 -32.39
CA GLN A 303 26.66 -5.14 -31.26
C GLN A 303 26.12 -5.96 -30.09
N LEU A 304 26.92 -6.88 -29.55
CA LEU A 304 26.56 -7.65 -28.35
C LEU A 304 27.26 -7.08 -27.12
N LEU A 305 26.50 -6.95 -26.03
CA LEU A 305 27.04 -6.65 -24.72
C LEU A 305 26.34 -7.49 -23.66
N GLN A 306 27.06 -7.80 -22.59
CA GLN A 306 26.51 -8.50 -21.45
C GLN A 306 26.58 -7.58 -20.24
N CYS A 307 25.48 -7.52 -19.50
CA CYS A 307 25.31 -6.65 -18.35
C CYS A 307 24.98 -7.49 -17.12
N SER A 308 25.54 -7.15 -15.97
CA SER A 308 25.20 -7.69 -14.66
C SER A 308 24.63 -6.61 -13.75
N LEU A 309 23.75 -7.01 -12.84
CA LEU A 309 23.12 -6.14 -11.86
C LEU A 309 23.73 -6.37 -10.48
N THR A 310 24.08 -5.28 -9.79
CA THR A 310 24.53 -5.33 -8.40
C THR A 310 23.69 -4.38 -7.55
N LEU A 311 23.19 -4.87 -6.41
CA LEU A 311 22.50 -4.03 -5.43
C LEU A 311 23.53 -3.36 -4.53
N VAL A 312 23.42 -2.05 -4.36
CA VAL A 312 24.33 -1.31 -3.49
C VAL A 312 23.56 -0.50 -2.45
N ARG A 313 24.02 -0.60 -1.20
CA ARG A 313 23.48 0.20 -0.10
C ARG A 313 24.00 1.63 -0.22
N GLN A 314 23.09 2.58 -0.08
CA GLN A 314 23.35 4.01 -0.16
C GLN A 314 22.73 4.71 1.04
N LEU A 315 23.23 5.90 1.33
CA LEU A 315 22.60 6.87 2.22
C LEU A 315 22.17 8.06 1.38
N ALA A 316 20.88 8.38 1.43
CA ALA A 316 20.33 9.55 0.75
C ALA A 316 20.00 10.62 1.79
N THR A 317 20.40 11.86 1.53
CA THR A 317 19.90 13.02 2.25
C THR A 317 18.70 13.56 1.50
N VAL A 318 17.54 13.53 2.12
CA VAL A 318 16.27 13.97 1.55
C VAL A 318 15.82 15.24 2.26
N ASP A 319 15.35 16.22 1.50
CA ASP A 319 14.71 17.40 2.08
C ASP A 319 13.32 16.99 2.62
N ALA A 320 13.11 17.14 3.91
CA ALA A 320 11.92 16.64 4.61
C ALA A 320 10.62 17.28 4.10
N GLN A 321 10.69 18.50 3.57
CA GLN A 321 9.53 19.22 3.04
C GLN A 321 9.17 18.79 1.62
N SER A 322 10.13 18.80 0.69
CA SER A 322 9.92 18.46 -0.72
C SER A 322 9.98 16.96 -1.01
N ARG A 323 10.53 16.17 -0.08
CA ARG A 323 10.72 14.70 -0.18
C ARG A 323 11.63 14.28 -1.34
N LYS A 324 12.45 15.21 -1.85
CA LYS A 324 13.42 14.98 -2.92
C LYS A 324 14.81 14.71 -2.36
N ILE A 325 15.56 13.83 -3.03
CA ILE A 325 16.96 13.62 -2.71
C ILE A 325 17.74 14.90 -3.01
N GLN A 326 18.47 15.38 -2.00
CA GLN A 326 19.45 16.46 -2.10
C GLN A 326 20.83 15.88 -2.46
N THR A 327 21.25 14.83 -1.76
CA THR A 327 22.53 14.14 -1.99
C THR A 327 22.37 12.64 -1.78
N ILE A 328 23.13 11.83 -2.51
CA ILE A 328 23.18 10.36 -2.34
C ILE A 328 24.62 9.90 -2.34
N GLU A 329 24.99 9.06 -1.36
CA GLU A 329 26.34 8.55 -1.22
C GLU A 329 26.34 7.03 -0.96
N PRO A 330 27.15 6.26 -1.70
CA PRO A 330 27.86 6.64 -2.93
C PRO A 330 26.92 6.91 -4.12
N ASP A 331 27.24 7.90 -4.96
CA ASP A 331 26.52 8.11 -6.24
C ASP A 331 27.03 7.11 -7.30
N PHE A 332 26.11 6.30 -7.84
CA PHE A 332 26.41 5.31 -8.88
C PHE A 332 26.06 5.77 -10.28
N ARG A 333 25.54 6.99 -10.44
CA ARG A 333 25.30 7.55 -11.75
C ARG A 333 26.61 7.59 -12.52
N LYS A 334 26.65 6.85 -13.62
CA LYS A 334 27.83 6.77 -14.47
C LYS A 334 27.86 8.02 -15.34
N ASN A 335 28.85 8.88 -15.13
CA ASN A 335 29.15 9.99 -16.03
C ASN A 335 30.17 9.60 -17.10
N ALA A 336 30.87 8.48 -16.86
CA ALA A 336 31.75 7.88 -17.83
C ALA A 336 31.68 6.36 -17.74
N SER A 337 31.99 5.70 -18.86
CA SER A 337 32.19 4.26 -18.93
C SER A 337 33.18 3.96 -20.03
N THR A 338 33.96 2.89 -19.85
CA THR A 338 34.86 2.33 -20.85
C THR A 338 34.40 0.93 -21.21
N TRP A 339 34.61 0.52 -22.45
CA TRP A 339 34.43 -0.88 -22.82
C TRP A 339 35.51 -1.73 -22.13
N LEU A 340 35.06 -2.80 -21.48
CA LEU A 340 35.89 -3.85 -20.93
C LEU A 340 35.33 -5.19 -21.44
N PRO A 341 36.16 -6.21 -21.67
CA PRO A 341 35.67 -7.57 -21.83
C PRO A 341 34.75 -7.92 -20.66
N TYR A 342 33.58 -8.46 -20.96
CA TYR A 342 32.69 -8.92 -19.91
C TYR A 342 33.35 -10.10 -19.20
N THR A 343 33.59 -9.93 -17.91
CA THR A 343 33.94 -11.02 -17.00
C THR A 343 32.73 -11.23 -16.12
N ALA A 344 32.15 -12.44 -16.18
CA ALA A 344 31.10 -12.82 -15.25
C ALA A 344 31.61 -12.54 -13.82
N PRO A 345 30.81 -11.89 -12.95
CA PRO A 345 31.18 -11.75 -11.56
C PRO A 345 31.49 -13.14 -11.04
N HIS A 346 32.72 -13.38 -10.55
CA HIS A 346 33.09 -14.67 -9.98
C HIS A 346 32.16 -14.90 -8.79
N SER A 347 31.19 -15.80 -8.98
CA SER A 347 30.25 -16.25 -7.97
C SER A 347 31.01 -17.09 -6.95
N ASN A 348 31.82 -16.46 -6.10
CA ASN A 348 32.18 -17.03 -4.79
C ASN A 348 30.95 -17.08 -3.85
N VAL A 349 29.75 -16.90 -4.40
CA VAL A 349 28.48 -16.90 -3.71
C VAL A 349 28.20 -18.35 -3.32
N THR A 350 28.49 -18.62 -2.05
CA THR A 350 27.99 -19.80 -1.35
C THR A 350 26.47 -19.90 -1.58
N THR A 351 25.94 -21.12 -1.64
CA THR A 351 24.56 -21.52 -1.97
C THR A 351 23.39 -20.78 -1.28
N ASN A 352 23.66 -19.77 -0.45
CA ASN A 352 22.69 -18.78 0.04
C ASN A 352 22.48 -17.63 -0.96
N GLY A 353 22.38 -17.96 -2.26
CA GLY A 353 22.37 -17.01 -3.38
C GLY A 353 21.35 -15.89 -3.20
N ASN A 354 21.75 -14.68 -3.63
CA ASN A 354 20.85 -13.54 -3.75
C ASN A 354 19.87 -13.82 -4.90
N PHE A 355 18.81 -14.57 -4.64
CA PHE A 355 17.69 -14.85 -5.56
C PHE A 355 17.18 -13.59 -6.28
N PHE A 356 17.38 -12.44 -5.64
CA PHE A 356 17.21 -11.10 -6.18
C PHE A 356 17.93 -10.86 -7.53
N ILE A 357 19.23 -11.13 -7.60
CA ILE A 357 20.06 -10.80 -8.77
C ILE A 357 19.81 -11.81 -9.89
N ASP A 358 19.46 -13.05 -9.57
CA ASP A 358 19.27 -14.08 -10.62
C ASP A 358 17.97 -13.87 -11.41
N SER A 359 16.98 -13.18 -10.83
CA SER A 359 15.64 -13.05 -11.42
C SER A 359 15.42 -11.82 -12.30
N TRP A 360 16.35 -10.86 -12.35
CA TRP A 360 16.14 -9.64 -13.14
C TRP A 360 16.09 -9.89 -14.65
N ALA A 361 16.85 -10.89 -15.14
CA ALA A 361 16.85 -11.32 -16.53
C ALA A 361 15.49 -11.91 -16.92
N ASP A 362 14.85 -12.64 -16.00
CA ASP A 362 13.50 -13.16 -16.17
C ASP A 362 12.46 -12.05 -16.23
N TRP A 363 12.64 -10.96 -15.50
CA TRP A 363 11.66 -9.87 -15.55
C TRP A 363 11.62 -9.21 -16.93
N TYR A 364 12.78 -9.01 -17.57
CA TYR A 364 12.81 -8.51 -18.94
C TYR A 364 12.10 -9.45 -19.91
N ARG A 365 12.26 -10.77 -19.74
CA ARG A 365 11.57 -11.78 -20.55
C ARG A 365 10.05 -11.78 -20.33
N LEU A 366 9.62 -11.52 -19.10
CA LEU A 366 8.20 -11.56 -18.70
C LEU A 366 7.49 -10.20 -18.82
N MET A 367 8.21 -9.14 -19.23
CA MET A 367 7.58 -7.84 -19.43
C MET A 367 6.48 -7.94 -20.47
N PRO A 368 5.31 -7.31 -20.21
CA PRO A 368 4.22 -7.34 -21.17
C PRO A 368 4.66 -6.67 -22.47
N SER A 369 4.13 -7.18 -23.57
CA SER A 369 4.13 -6.45 -24.83
C SER A 369 3.36 -5.14 -24.67
N SER A 370 3.87 -4.10 -25.33
CA SER A 370 3.23 -2.81 -25.47
C SER A 370 2.56 -2.73 -26.84
N ASP A 371 1.54 -1.87 -26.98
CA ASP A 371 0.93 -1.61 -28.30
C ASP A 371 1.88 -0.84 -29.26
N PHE A 372 3.11 -0.54 -28.82
CA PHE A 372 4.10 0.16 -29.60
C PHE A 372 4.76 -0.81 -30.59
N MET A 373 4.53 -0.58 -31.87
CA MET A 373 5.16 -1.33 -32.95
C MET A 373 6.50 -0.69 -33.30
N LEU A 374 7.57 -1.50 -33.28
CA LEU A 374 8.95 -1.03 -33.52
C LEU A 374 9.29 -0.92 -35.01
N ASP A 375 8.49 -1.58 -35.85
CA ASP A 375 8.53 -1.48 -37.29
C ASP A 375 7.11 -1.36 -37.85
N PHE A 376 7.00 -0.79 -39.04
CA PHE A 376 5.78 -0.84 -39.83
C PHE A 376 5.49 -2.24 -40.40
N ASN A 377 6.49 -3.13 -40.40
CA ASN A 377 6.39 -4.45 -41.04
C ASN A 377 6.55 -5.66 -40.11
N SER A 378 6.81 -5.48 -38.81
CA SER A 378 6.93 -6.58 -37.85
C SER A 378 5.70 -6.66 -36.97
N ASP A 379 4.99 -7.80 -36.97
CA ASP A 379 3.85 -8.08 -36.07
C ASP A 379 4.25 -8.29 -34.60
N THR A 380 5.52 -8.04 -34.25
CA THR A 380 6.06 -8.20 -32.91
C THR A 380 5.97 -6.88 -32.12
N PRO A 381 5.06 -6.78 -31.14
CA PRO A 381 4.99 -5.60 -30.29
C PRO A 381 6.26 -5.45 -29.43
N ALA A 382 6.70 -4.21 -29.22
CA ALA A 382 7.81 -3.92 -28.30
C ALA A 382 7.46 -4.36 -26.89
N THR A 383 8.41 -4.85 -26.10
CA THR A 383 8.17 -5.02 -24.68
C THR A 383 8.09 -3.65 -23.99
N ALA A 384 7.47 -3.61 -22.82
CA ALA A 384 7.49 -2.45 -21.94
C ALA A 384 8.91 -1.92 -21.66
N ALA A 385 9.90 -2.82 -21.55
CA ALA A 385 11.30 -2.46 -21.37
C ALA A 385 11.89 -1.77 -22.60
N ASP A 386 11.58 -2.27 -23.80
CA ASP A 386 12.09 -1.70 -25.04
C ASP A 386 11.59 -0.26 -25.19
N VAL A 387 10.30 -0.03 -24.96
CA VAL A 387 9.70 1.32 -25.00
C VAL A 387 10.35 2.24 -23.97
N TYR A 388 10.60 1.74 -22.75
CA TYR A 388 11.31 2.49 -21.72
C TYR A 388 12.70 2.92 -22.20
N LEU A 389 13.49 1.98 -22.72
CA LEU A 389 14.85 2.24 -23.17
C LEU A 389 14.87 3.22 -24.34
N ILE A 390 13.97 3.05 -25.31
CA ILE A 390 13.82 3.95 -26.45
C ILE A 390 13.52 5.37 -25.98
N GLN A 391 12.54 5.55 -25.09
CA GLN A 391 12.19 6.87 -24.55
C GLN A 391 13.33 7.47 -23.73
N ARG A 392 13.96 6.66 -22.87
CA ARG A 392 15.00 7.12 -21.93
C ARG A 392 16.29 7.52 -22.64
N LEU A 393 16.65 6.79 -23.69
CA LEU A 393 17.83 7.05 -24.51
C LEU A 393 17.54 8.02 -25.66
N ASN A 394 16.31 8.54 -25.75
CA ASN A 394 15.85 9.45 -26.80
C ASN A 394 16.09 8.89 -28.22
N LEU A 395 15.80 7.59 -28.38
CA LEU A 395 15.96 6.88 -29.65
C LEU A 395 14.76 7.16 -30.57
N PRO A 396 14.98 7.41 -31.88
CA PRO A 396 13.89 7.62 -32.81
C PRO A 396 13.06 6.35 -32.99
N ALA A 397 11.73 6.49 -32.90
CA ALA A 397 10.75 5.40 -32.87
C ALA A 397 10.76 4.42 -34.05
N ALA A 398 11.16 4.85 -35.26
CA ALA A 398 11.03 4.00 -36.45
C ALA A 398 11.87 4.44 -37.67
N ASN A 399 12.64 5.54 -37.59
CA ASN A 399 13.31 6.09 -38.76
C ASN A 399 14.83 5.89 -38.69
N HIS A 400 15.33 4.89 -39.42
CA HIS A 400 16.75 4.51 -39.48
C HIS A 400 17.68 5.60 -40.02
N SER A 401 17.14 6.69 -40.58
CA SER A 401 17.93 7.72 -41.25
C SER A 401 18.78 8.57 -40.31
N ASN A 402 18.45 8.62 -39.02
CA ASN A 402 19.20 9.42 -38.04
C ASN A 402 19.77 8.51 -36.95
N LYS A 403 20.89 7.82 -37.27
CA LYS A 403 21.61 6.98 -36.32
C LYS A 403 22.24 7.85 -35.24
N GLN A 404 21.59 7.94 -34.09
CA GLN A 404 22.17 8.56 -32.90
C GLN A 404 23.02 7.51 -32.16
N ASN A 405 24.27 7.84 -31.87
CA ASN A 405 25.11 6.99 -31.03
C ASN A 405 24.60 7.06 -29.59
N VAL A 406 24.49 5.90 -28.94
CA VAL A 406 24.19 5.82 -27.50
C VAL A 406 25.50 5.69 -26.73
N THR A 407 25.65 6.45 -25.65
CA THR A 407 26.82 6.25 -24.81
C THR A 407 26.60 5.05 -23.87
N LEU A 408 27.67 4.29 -23.59
CA LEU A 408 27.62 3.13 -22.72
C LEU A 408 27.15 3.47 -21.29
N HIS A 409 27.49 4.67 -20.80
CA HIS A 409 27.07 5.10 -19.46
C HIS A 409 25.59 5.51 -19.43
N ASP A 410 25.06 6.12 -20.49
CA ASP A 410 23.63 6.41 -20.61
C ASP A 410 22.80 5.12 -20.63
N LEU A 411 23.25 4.09 -21.36
CA LEU A 411 22.61 2.78 -21.36
C LEU A 411 22.61 2.15 -19.96
N LYS A 412 23.75 2.14 -19.27
CA LYS A 412 23.86 1.61 -17.88
C LYS A 412 22.93 2.35 -16.92
N ASN A 413 22.88 3.67 -17.00
CA ASN A 413 21.99 4.49 -16.18
C ASN A 413 20.51 4.24 -16.50
N ALA A 414 20.17 4.04 -17.78
CA ALA A 414 18.81 3.72 -18.21
C ALA A 414 18.36 2.35 -17.66
N LEU A 415 19.20 1.32 -17.78
CA LEU A 415 18.98 -0.02 -17.22
C LEU A 415 18.85 -0.01 -15.69
N SER A 416 19.69 0.79 -15.01
CA SER A 416 19.57 1.01 -13.56
C SER A 416 18.23 1.64 -13.19
N THR A 417 17.81 2.67 -13.94
CA THR A 417 16.55 3.38 -13.67
C THR A 417 15.33 2.50 -13.90
N ILE A 418 15.31 1.68 -14.96
CA ILE A 418 14.18 0.77 -15.20
C ILE A 418 14.08 -0.28 -14.10
N VAL A 419 15.18 -0.92 -13.68
CA VAL A 419 15.17 -1.87 -12.57
C VAL A 419 14.64 -1.22 -11.29
N ALA A 420 15.12 -0.01 -10.98
CA ALA A 420 14.62 0.76 -9.84
C ALA A 420 13.12 1.06 -9.94
N SER A 421 12.65 1.43 -11.13
CA SER A 421 11.24 1.72 -11.37
C SER A 421 10.33 0.51 -11.20
N MET A 422 10.80 -0.67 -11.59
CA MET A 422 10.06 -1.92 -11.36
C MET A 422 9.89 -2.19 -9.88
N PHE A 423 10.99 -2.15 -9.12
CA PHE A 423 10.95 -2.35 -7.67
C PHE A 423 10.10 -1.32 -6.95
N TRP A 424 10.20 -0.06 -7.38
CA TRP A 424 9.34 0.99 -6.87
C TRP A 424 7.87 0.62 -7.07
N THR A 425 7.46 0.30 -8.30
CA THR A 425 6.07 -0.06 -8.61
C THR A 425 5.58 -1.26 -7.79
N LEU A 426 6.43 -2.26 -7.58
CA LEU A 426 6.10 -3.44 -6.76
C LEU A 426 5.87 -3.10 -5.28
N GLY A 427 6.64 -2.15 -4.75
CA GLY A 427 6.49 -1.65 -3.39
C GLY A 427 5.10 -1.06 -3.11
N TYR A 428 4.39 -0.56 -4.12
CA TYR A 428 3.06 0.03 -3.99
C TYR A 428 1.90 -0.95 -4.16
N ILE A 429 2.15 -2.20 -4.56
CA ILE A 429 1.10 -3.21 -4.67
C ILE A 429 0.72 -3.70 -3.28
N PRO A 430 -0.57 -3.69 -2.87
CA PRO A 430 -0.97 -4.12 -1.54
C PRO A 430 -0.56 -5.57 -1.25
N PRO A 431 -0.16 -5.90 0.00
CA PRO A 431 0.26 -7.25 0.38
C PRO A 431 -0.79 -8.33 0.06
N THR A 432 -2.09 -7.99 0.14
CA THR A 432 -3.21 -8.90 -0.17
C THR A 432 -3.16 -9.48 -1.59
N HIS A 433 -2.48 -8.79 -2.52
CA HIS A 433 -2.29 -9.25 -3.89
C HIS A 433 -0.91 -9.92 -4.12
N ARG A 434 0.03 -9.80 -3.17
CA ARG A 434 1.39 -10.38 -3.28
C ARG A 434 1.43 -11.89 -3.01
N PHE A 435 0.51 -12.41 -2.21
CA PHE A 435 0.57 -13.80 -1.72
C PHE A 435 -0.32 -14.79 -2.48
N ALA A 436 -1.26 -14.33 -3.31
CA ALA A 436 -2.12 -15.23 -4.06
C ALA A 436 -1.36 -16.04 -5.13
N THR A 437 -0.18 -15.58 -5.55
CA THR A 437 0.60 -16.16 -6.66
C THR A 437 1.74 -17.08 -6.19
N GLY A 438 2.42 -16.78 -5.08
CA GLY A 438 3.62 -17.53 -4.67
C GLY A 438 3.40 -18.99 -4.22
N SER A 439 2.26 -19.31 -3.60
CA SER A 439 1.97 -20.67 -3.13
C SER A 439 1.22 -21.55 -4.14
N ALA A 440 0.57 -20.95 -5.15
CA ALA A 440 -0.19 -21.68 -6.16
C ALA A 440 0.71 -22.27 -7.26
N PHE A 441 1.86 -21.65 -7.57
CA PHE A 441 2.76 -22.12 -8.61
C PHE A 441 3.61 -23.34 -8.23
N ARG A 442 3.73 -23.66 -6.94
CA ARG A 442 4.45 -24.87 -6.51
C ARG A 442 3.67 -26.17 -6.78
N ASN A 443 2.35 -26.11 -6.97
CA ASN A 443 1.46 -27.29 -7.06
C ASN A 443 0.49 -27.29 -8.27
N GLY A 444 0.83 -26.64 -9.38
CA GLY A 444 0.35 -27.02 -10.71
C GLY A 444 -1.16 -27.00 -11.00
N THR A 445 -1.98 -26.33 -10.20
CA THR A 445 -3.39 -26.03 -10.57
C THR A 445 -3.89 -24.87 -9.73
N ILE A 446 -4.60 -23.90 -10.33
CA ILE A 446 -5.78 -23.22 -9.76
C ILE A 446 -6.37 -22.27 -10.80
N GLY A 447 -7.70 -22.34 -10.95
CA GLY A 447 -8.54 -21.26 -11.46
C GLY A 447 -8.95 -20.34 -10.33
N ALA A 448 -8.39 -19.14 -10.29
CA ALA A 448 -8.92 -18.02 -9.51
C ALA A 448 -9.05 -16.83 -10.46
N SER A 449 -10.28 -16.37 -10.65
CA SER A 449 -10.57 -15.18 -11.46
C SER A 449 -10.22 -13.94 -10.65
N ILE A 450 -9.22 -13.19 -11.11
CA ILE A 450 -8.78 -11.92 -10.53
C ILE A 450 -9.42 -10.81 -11.38
N SER A 451 -10.67 -10.45 -11.12
CA SER A 451 -11.38 -9.37 -11.85
C SER A 451 -11.30 -7.99 -11.19
N ASP A 452 -10.70 -7.86 -10.00
CA ASP A 452 -10.76 -6.63 -9.19
C ASP A 452 -9.41 -5.89 -9.04
N ILE A 453 -8.42 -6.15 -9.88
CA ILE A 453 -7.22 -5.29 -9.93
C ILE A 453 -7.57 -4.00 -10.69
N GLN A 454 -8.13 -3.01 -9.98
CA GLN A 454 -7.94 -1.62 -10.38
C GLN A 454 -6.55 -1.19 -9.93
N ALA A 455 -5.55 -1.42 -10.79
CA ALA A 455 -4.30 -0.68 -10.66
C ALA A 455 -4.66 0.81 -10.67
N PRO A 456 -4.21 1.63 -9.70
CA PRO A 456 -4.51 3.05 -9.72
C PRO A 456 -4.02 3.60 -11.07
N PRO A 457 -4.85 4.36 -11.81
CA PRO A 457 -4.38 5.01 -13.02
C PRO A 457 -3.13 5.81 -12.65
N MET A 458 -2.02 5.58 -13.36
CA MET A 458 -0.81 6.39 -13.25
C MET A 458 -1.20 7.83 -13.56
N LEU A 459 -1.50 8.60 -12.52
CA LEU A 459 -1.87 10.00 -12.67
C LEU A 459 -0.63 10.75 -13.13
N LEU A 460 -0.73 11.34 -14.31
CA LEU A 460 0.19 12.38 -14.78
C LEU A 460 0.38 13.42 -13.67
N PRO A 461 1.57 14.03 -13.55
CA PRO A 461 1.78 15.14 -12.63
C PRO A 461 0.98 16.36 -13.12
N GLY A 462 -0.26 16.49 -12.65
CA GLY A 462 -1.12 17.61 -13.04
C GLY A 462 -2.56 17.53 -12.51
N ILE A 463 -2.81 18.31 -11.44
CA ILE A 463 -4.12 18.84 -11.00
C ILE A 463 -5.11 17.80 -10.43
N GLY A 464 -5.04 17.58 -9.12
CA GLY A 464 -6.08 16.89 -8.36
C GLY A 464 -7.34 17.76 -8.20
N LYS A 465 -8.48 17.26 -8.68
CA LYS A 465 -9.80 17.73 -8.27
C LYS A 465 -10.32 16.77 -7.21
N VAL A 466 -10.48 17.26 -5.98
CA VAL A 466 -11.06 16.51 -4.86
C VAL A 466 -12.57 16.49 -5.02
N THR A 467 -13.15 15.30 -5.18
CA THR A 467 -14.60 15.10 -5.11
C THR A 467 -14.98 14.89 -3.65
N GLU A 468 -15.72 15.84 -3.10
CA GLU A 468 -16.28 15.81 -1.74
C GLU A 468 -17.38 14.74 -1.67
N MET A 469 -17.26 13.77 -0.76
CA MET A 469 -18.29 12.76 -0.53
C MET A 469 -18.91 13.00 0.86
N ARG A 470 -20.18 13.45 0.86
CA ARG A 470 -21.00 13.66 2.06
C ARG A 470 -21.51 12.31 2.61
N LEU A 471 -21.53 12.21 3.94
CA LEU A 471 -22.21 11.16 4.70
C LEU A 471 -23.69 11.05 4.30
N LEU A 472 -24.09 9.90 3.76
CA LEU A 472 -25.47 9.44 3.73
C LEU A 472 -25.68 8.46 4.89
N GLU A 473 -26.65 8.82 5.73
CA GLU A 473 -27.13 8.04 6.87
C GLU A 473 -27.78 6.74 6.38
N THR A 474 -27.10 5.61 6.61
CA THR A 474 -27.64 4.27 6.32
C THR A 474 -28.64 3.86 7.39
N ARG A 475 -29.92 4.00 7.07
CA ARG A 475 -31.05 3.48 7.85
C ARG A 475 -31.07 1.96 7.76
N HIS A 476 -30.74 1.27 8.85
CA HIS A 476 -30.89 -0.19 8.95
C HIS A 476 -32.38 -0.52 9.10
N SER A 477 -32.91 -1.31 8.16
CA SER A 477 -34.28 -1.83 8.16
C SER A 477 -34.21 -3.33 8.48
N ASP A 478 -34.41 -3.67 9.75
CA ASP A 478 -34.61 -5.06 10.17
C ASP A 478 -36.00 -5.54 9.73
N THR A 479 -36.03 -6.45 8.76
CA THR A 479 -37.20 -7.31 8.52
C THR A 479 -36.92 -8.69 9.10
N SER A 480 -37.46 -8.96 10.30
CA SER A 480 -37.56 -10.29 10.86
C SER A 480 -38.63 -11.09 10.11
N PHE A 481 -38.24 -12.18 9.47
CA PHE A 481 -39.17 -13.18 8.92
C PHE A 481 -39.35 -14.29 9.96
N GLU A 482 -40.53 -14.31 10.56
CA GLU A 482 -41.00 -15.34 11.49
C GLU A 482 -41.53 -16.53 10.66
N SER A 483 -40.90 -17.71 10.77
CA SER A 483 -41.46 -18.96 10.25
C SER A 483 -41.84 -19.88 11.41
N ASP A 484 -43.15 -19.96 11.64
CA ASP A 484 -43.78 -20.98 12.45
C ASP A 484 -44.21 -22.12 11.52
N THR A 485 -43.71 -23.35 11.74
CA THR A 485 -44.47 -24.56 11.40
C THR A 485 -44.02 -25.78 12.19
N ARG A 486 -44.82 -26.09 13.22
CA ARG A 486 -45.30 -27.42 13.66
C ARG A 486 -44.51 -28.66 13.21
N GLN A 487 -43.96 -29.40 14.18
CA GLN A 487 -43.78 -30.85 14.08
C GLN A 487 -44.71 -31.58 15.07
N LYS A 488 -45.44 -32.56 14.52
CA LYS A 488 -46.23 -33.56 15.23
C LYS A 488 -45.31 -34.55 15.96
N LYS A 489 -45.56 -34.78 17.25
CA LYS A 489 -45.82 -36.13 17.80
C LYS A 489 -46.50 -36.02 19.16
#